data_AF-A0A958Q2L8-F1
#
_entry.id   AF-A0A958Q2L8-F1
#
_cell.length_a   1.000
_cell.length_b   1.000
_cell.length_c   1.000
_cell.angle_alpha   90.00
_cell.angle_beta   90.00
_cell.angle_gamma   90.00
#
_symmetry.space_group_name_H-M   'P 1'
#
loop_
_entity.id
_entity.type
_entity.pdbx_description
1 polymer ?
#
loop_
_entity_poly.entity_id
_entity_poly.type
_entity_poly.pdbx_seq_one_letter_code
_entity_poly.pdbx_strand_id
1 'polypeptide(L)'
;MSFTNLLQLNARSLNQSTESLSKTFERLTTGLRINGAVDGGADLALSTELDSDSKVYAKAVENANSSISLFNIASAALDEQIQVLTRIKELAAEAANSALTSTQRAALDSEAQALVTEYNRIGSSTEFNDDPLIDGSVTSLTTHVGTSGSDSIVSEVAAGYTLETATGTLSIGATTVGEHLVAQESQITGDFNGDGFMDIVFSSVGSGLIQIMEGNGDGTFTDGYSFATTMIVDGIAVGDLNGDGIDDIAYTQESIGEYVTYHFGVGDGTFGAGYTLGLAFTNPGDIAIADLDNDGDNDLGIVGNDFLNSYAQTYLNQGSGSFTSGGAIAIESGTFINDIAYGDFDGDGDQDLVVGDRTSGSIYTATNNGSGSFSGVASYAISGVNRTVNFSIGDIDGDGDDDIVIGDNNIGNLAVVTSAGVGSFTTVFSSTTATGDAQVLADFDGDGNLDLVFSGDSNTTLYLGDGAGGFSLSSSFTTAFDEIFVEDFDNDGFLDLAQGIGTNIVTAFGQSESSTAYTLSGIDLTTTQEALTSFNQVSGYLTSAELNRGKLGAQLSRLEAAASDVANKRDLFAEAASTIRDIDVAQEVASLVRQQVLRDSSVALQAVGSLDANLVYSLYNGL
;
A
#
# COMPACT_ATOMS: atom_id res chain seq x y z
N MET A 1 46.70 -5.34 -77.03
CA MET A 1 45.82 -6.45 -76.58
C MET A 1 45.31 -7.18 -77.82
N SER A 2 45.46 -8.51 -77.91
CA SER A 2 44.96 -9.30 -79.05
C SER A 2 43.43 -9.21 -79.14
N PHE A 3 42.88 -9.13 -80.36
CA PHE A 3 41.44 -9.11 -80.65
C PHE A 3 40.69 -10.30 -80.02
N THR A 4 41.36 -11.45 -79.93
CA THR A 4 40.89 -12.66 -79.24
C THR A 4 40.68 -12.43 -77.74
N ASN A 5 41.53 -11.62 -77.09
CA ASN A 5 41.38 -11.29 -75.67
C ASN A 5 40.16 -10.38 -75.45
N LEU A 6 39.82 -9.50 -76.39
CA LEU A 6 38.67 -8.60 -76.30
C LEU A 6 37.34 -9.35 -76.48
N LEU A 7 37.26 -10.26 -77.45
CA LEU A 7 36.07 -11.11 -77.66
C LEU A 7 35.84 -12.08 -76.49
N GLN A 8 36.91 -12.68 -75.96
CA GLN A 8 36.82 -13.53 -74.77
C GLN A 8 36.43 -12.74 -73.52
N LEU A 9 36.88 -11.49 -73.38
CA LEU A 9 36.48 -10.60 -72.30
C LEU A 9 34.99 -10.22 -72.41
N ASN A 10 34.51 -9.91 -73.61
CA ASN A 10 33.10 -9.57 -73.84
C ASN A 10 32.17 -10.78 -73.63
N ALA A 11 32.55 -11.98 -74.09
CA ALA A 11 31.80 -13.21 -73.84
C ALA A 11 31.72 -13.56 -72.33
N ARG A 12 32.81 -13.34 -71.59
CA ARG A 12 32.80 -13.48 -70.11
C ARG A 12 31.89 -12.44 -69.45
N SER A 13 31.92 -11.18 -69.91
CA SER A 13 31.05 -10.11 -69.40
C SER A 13 29.57 -10.38 -69.66
N LEU A 14 29.21 -10.93 -70.82
CA LEU A 14 27.84 -11.29 -71.16
C LEU A 14 27.31 -12.47 -70.30
N ASN A 15 28.13 -13.51 -70.10
CA ASN A 15 27.77 -14.62 -69.22
C ASN A 15 27.61 -14.15 -67.76
N GLN A 16 28.53 -13.33 -67.26
CA GLN A 16 28.43 -12.72 -65.93
C GLN A 16 27.16 -11.86 -65.77
N SER A 17 26.80 -11.09 -66.80
CA SER A 17 25.58 -10.27 -66.77
C SER A 17 24.31 -11.13 -66.80
N THR A 18 24.32 -12.24 -67.54
CA THR A 18 23.18 -13.18 -67.63
C THR A 18 22.96 -13.95 -66.33
N GLU A 19 24.04 -14.41 -65.70
CA GLU A 19 23.99 -15.05 -64.38
C GLU A 19 23.51 -14.05 -63.30
N SER A 20 24.00 -12.81 -63.34
CA SER A 20 23.57 -11.75 -62.42
C SER A 20 22.08 -11.42 -62.60
N LEU A 21 21.61 -11.35 -63.85
CA LEU A 21 20.20 -11.10 -64.17
C LEU A 21 19.28 -12.21 -63.63
N SER A 22 19.69 -13.48 -63.76
CA SER A 22 18.92 -14.62 -63.24
C SER A 22 18.76 -14.57 -61.72
N LYS A 23 19.82 -14.20 -61.00
CA LYS A 23 19.77 -14.03 -59.53
C LYS A 23 18.89 -12.85 -59.12
N THR A 24 18.93 -11.75 -59.87
CA THR A 24 18.06 -10.59 -59.64
C THR A 24 16.59 -10.93 -59.83
N PHE A 25 16.24 -11.73 -60.85
CA PHE A 25 14.87 -12.22 -61.01
C PHE A 25 14.40 -13.09 -59.85
N GLU A 26 15.25 -14.00 -59.36
CA GLU A 26 14.94 -14.85 -58.20
C GLU A 26 14.60 -14.01 -56.95
N ARG A 27 15.44 -13.01 -56.64
CA ARG A 27 15.25 -12.08 -55.51
C ARG A 27 14.02 -11.18 -55.65
N LEU A 28 13.71 -10.73 -56.87
CA LEU A 28 12.49 -9.99 -57.17
C LEU A 28 11.23 -10.82 -56.96
N THR A 29 11.25 -12.12 -57.31
CA THR A 29 10.11 -13.01 -57.07
C THR A 29 9.88 -13.33 -55.59
N THR A 30 10.92 -13.35 -54.77
CA THR A 30 10.78 -13.55 -53.32
C THR A 30 10.47 -12.25 -52.58
N GLY A 31 10.60 -11.10 -53.24
CA GLY A 31 10.44 -9.79 -52.61
C GLY A 31 11.52 -9.46 -51.59
N LEU A 32 12.61 -10.23 -51.55
CA LEU A 32 13.74 -10.08 -50.62
C LEU A 32 15.03 -9.98 -51.41
N ARG A 33 15.83 -8.94 -51.16
CA ARG A 33 17.12 -8.72 -51.84
C ARG A 33 18.15 -9.81 -51.48
N ILE A 34 17.98 -10.45 -50.34
CA ILE A 34 18.91 -11.42 -49.77
C ILE A 34 18.14 -12.72 -49.53
N ASN A 35 18.30 -13.68 -50.45
CA ASN A 35 17.59 -14.96 -50.41
C ASN A 35 18.41 -16.08 -49.70
N GLY A 36 19.60 -15.75 -49.20
CA GLY A 36 20.49 -16.68 -48.49
C GLY A 36 21.65 -16.01 -47.78
N ALA A 37 22.25 -16.70 -46.79
CA ALA A 37 23.30 -16.16 -45.91
C ALA A 37 24.57 -15.66 -46.63
N VAL A 38 24.77 -16.06 -47.89
CA VAL A 38 25.92 -15.68 -48.72
C VAL A 38 25.81 -14.25 -49.26
N ASP A 39 24.60 -13.67 -49.28
CA ASP A 39 24.31 -12.42 -49.97
C ASP A 39 24.26 -11.18 -49.06
N GLY A 40 24.21 -11.37 -47.73
CA GLY A 40 24.15 -10.28 -46.74
C GLY A 40 23.53 -10.74 -45.41
N GLY A 41 24.19 -11.63 -44.67
CA GLY A 41 23.61 -12.27 -43.49
C GLY A 41 23.08 -11.33 -42.40
N ALA A 42 23.62 -10.12 -42.25
CA ALA A 42 23.19 -9.14 -41.24
C ALA A 42 21.84 -8.49 -41.56
N ASP A 43 21.59 -8.07 -42.80
CA ASP A 43 20.33 -7.41 -43.19
C ASP A 43 19.17 -8.41 -43.24
N LEU A 44 19.43 -9.66 -43.66
CA LEU A 44 18.44 -10.74 -43.61
C LEU A 44 18.12 -11.13 -42.16
N ALA A 45 19.12 -11.16 -41.28
CA ALA A 45 18.90 -11.40 -39.86
C ALA A 45 17.98 -10.32 -39.27
N LEU A 46 18.26 -9.05 -39.53
CA LEU A 46 17.44 -7.93 -39.04
C LEU A 46 16.00 -7.96 -39.58
N SER A 47 15.81 -8.18 -40.89
CA SER A 47 14.45 -8.27 -41.45
C SER A 47 13.65 -9.47 -40.91
N THR A 48 14.34 -10.59 -40.65
CA THR A 48 13.70 -11.79 -40.09
C THR A 48 13.38 -11.60 -38.61
N GLU A 49 14.25 -10.90 -37.88
CA GLU A 49 14.06 -10.50 -36.48
C GLU A 49 12.86 -9.58 -36.34
N LEU A 50 12.76 -8.51 -37.14
CA LEU A 50 11.61 -7.58 -37.11
C LEU A 50 10.27 -8.26 -37.45
N ASP A 51 10.24 -9.20 -38.41
CA ASP A 51 9.03 -9.97 -38.75
C ASP A 51 8.67 -10.98 -37.64
N SER A 52 9.68 -11.58 -37.01
CA SER A 52 9.50 -12.43 -35.83
C SER A 52 8.93 -11.63 -34.67
N ASP A 53 9.53 -10.49 -34.34
CA ASP A 53 9.11 -9.61 -33.26
C ASP A 53 7.68 -9.12 -33.51
N SER A 54 7.35 -8.63 -34.70
CA SER A 54 5.99 -8.21 -35.04
C SER A 54 4.94 -9.30 -34.76
N LYS A 55 5.25 -10.58 -35.05
CA LYS A 55 4.36 -11.71 -34.74
C LYS A 55 4.27 -12.02 -33.25
N VAL A 56 5.39 -11.94 -32.52
CA VAL A 56 5.41 -12.13 -31.06
C VAL A 56 4.60 -11.03 -30.38
N TYR A 57 4.80 -9.76 -30.74
CA TYR A 57 4.03 -8.63 -30.24
C TYR A 57 2.55 -8.72 -30.63
N ALA A 58 2.20 -9.22 -31.83
CA ALA A 58 0.81 -9.49 -32.18
C ALA A 58 0.17 -10.52 -31.24
N LYS A 59 0.90 -11.56 -30.84
CA LYS A 59 0.41 -12.53 -29.87
C LYS A 59 0.26 -11.94 -28.46
N ALA A 60 1.20 -11.08 -28.06
CA ALA A 60 1.11 -10.35 -26.80
C ALA A 60 -0.14 -9.44 -26.74
N VAL A 61 -0.52 -8.78 -27.84
CA VAL A 61 -1.79 -8.02 -27.93
C VAL A 61 -3.01 -8.93 -27.76
N GLU A 62 -3.03 -10.11 -28.40
CA GLU A 62 -4.14 -11.07 -28.21
C GLU A 62 -4.25 -11.55 -26.76
N ASN A 63 -3.12 -11.83 -26.11
CA ASN A 63 -3.09 -12.23 -24.71
C ASN A 63 -3.61 -11.09 -23.82
N ALA A 64 -3.15 -9.86 -24.05
CA ALA A 64 -3.61 -8.67 -23.33
C ALA A 64 -5.12 -8.50 -23.44
N ASN A 65 -5.69 -8.60 -24.64
CA ASN A 65 -7.13 -8.47 -24.87
C ASN A 65 -7.95 -9.58 -24.20
N SER A 66 -7.39 -10.80 -24.15
CA SER A 66 -8.02 -11.93 -23.44
C SER A 66 -8.06 -11.65 -21.94
N SER A 67 -6.96 -11.15 -21.38
CA SER A 67 -6.87 -10.74 -19.99
C SER A 67 -7.80 -9.57 -19.67
N ILE A 68 -7.88 -8.53 -20.51
CA ILE A 68 -8.84 -7.43 -20.38
C ILE A 68 -10.27 -7.96 -20.33
N SER A 69 -10.61 -8.96 -21.15
CA SER A 69 -11.94 -9.57 -21.14
C SER A 69 -12.24 -10.29 -19.83
N LEU A 70 -11.26 -11.02 -19.29
CA LEU A 70 -11.34 -11.66 -17.98
C LEU A 70 -11.58 -10.64 -16.85
N PHE A 71 -10.81 -9.54 -16.82
CA PHE A 71 -10.98 -8.48 -15.81
C PHE A 71 -12.36 -7.83 -15.88
N ASN A 72 -12.87 -7.57 -17.08
CA ASN A 72 -14.20 -7.00 -17.25
C ASN A 72 -15.31 -7.95 -16.74
N ILE A 73 -15.15 -9.26 -16.89
CA ILE A 73 -16.10 -10.25 -16.37
C ILE A 73 -16.05 -10.26 -14.83
N ALA A 74 -14.84 -10.30 -14.24
CA ALA A 74 -14.67 -10.25 -12.80
C ALA A 74 -15.23 -8.96 -12.19
N SER A 75 -14.91 -7.80 -12.77
CA SER A 75 -15.42 -6.49 -12.33
C SER A 75 -16.94 -6.40 -12.41
N ALA A 76 -17.56 -6.92 -13.48
CA ALA A 76 -19.01 -6.92 -13.61
C ALA A 76 -19.68 -7.82 -12.56
N ALA A 77 -19.08 -8.96 -12.23
CA ALA A 77 -19.61 -9.84 -11.19
C ALA A 77 -19.49 -9.22 -9.78
N LEU A 78 -18.39 -8.51 -9.50
CA LEU A 78 -18.22 -7.72 -8.28
C LEU A 78 -19.27 -6.62 -8.16
N ASP A 79 -19.57 -5.90 -9.25
CA ASP A 79 -20.62 -4.88 -9.25
C ASP A 79 -22.00 -5.46 -8.92
N GLU A 80 -22.31 -6.66 -9.37
CA GLU A 80 -23.57 -7.36 -9.02
C GLU A 80 -23.57 -7.79 -7.55
N GLN A 81 -22.45 -8.30 -7.02
CA GLN A 81 -22.35 -8.66 -5.61
C GLN A 81 -22.42 -7.46 -4.66
N ILE A 82 -21.79 -6.34 -5.01
CA ILE A 82 -21.89 -5.06 -4.28
C ILE A 82 -23.35 -4.61 -4.20
N GLN A 83 -24.12 -4.72 -5.29
CA GLN A 83 -25.55 -4.40 -5.28
C GLN A 83 -26.35 -5.33 -4.36
N VAL A 84 -26.04 -6.63 -4.35
CA VAL A 84 -26.68 -7.61 -3.45
C VAL A 84 -26.35 -7.30 -1.98
N LEU A 85 -25.09 -7.04 -1.65
CA LEU A 85 -24.64 -6.69 -0.30
C LEU A 85 -25.28 -5.39 0.18
N THR A 86 -25.30 -4.36 -0.67
CA THR A 86 -25.98 -3.08 -0.37
C THR A 86 -27.45 -3.33 -0.02
N ARG A 87 -28.15 -4.19 -0.77
CA ARG A 87 -29.55 -4.51 -0.48
C ARG A 87 -29.70 -5.27 0.84
N ILE A 88 -28.80 -6.19 1.18
CA ILE A 88 -28.83 -6.89 2.47
C ILE A 88 -28.57 -5.90 3.62
N LYS A 89 -27.62 -4.98 3.46
CA LYS A 89 -27.31 -3.92 4.44
C LYS A 89 -28.53 -3.03 4.70
N GLU A 90 -29.26 -2.63 3.66
CA GLU A 90 -30.53 -1.90 3.79
C GLU A 90 -31.57 -2.68 4.60
N LEU A 91 -31.74 -3.98 4.32
CA LEU A 91 -32.68 -4.84 5.04
C LEU A 91 -32.29 -5.00 6.51
N ALA A 92 -30.99 -5.13 6.79
CA ALA A 92 -30.46 -5.21 8.15
C ALA A 92 -30.72 -3.92 8.94
N ALA A 93 -30.46 -2.76 8.33
CA ALA A 93 -30.78 -1.45 8.91
C ALA A 93 -32.29 -1.29 9.17
N GLU A 94 -33.15 -1.76 8.24
CA GLU A 94 -34.60 -1.76 8.44
C GLU A 94 -34.98 -2.67 9.62
N ALA A 95 -34.44 -3.89 9.68
CA ALA A 95 -34.71 -4.89 10.71
C ALA A 95 -34.23 -4.46 12.12
N ALA A 96 -33.15 -3.68 12.21
CA ALA A 96 -32.62 -3.11 13.45
C ALA A 96 -33.60 -2.13 14.11
N ASN A 97 -34.57 -1.59 13.37
CA ASN A 97 -35.56 -0.69 13.94
C ASN A 97 -36.48 -1.41 14.96
N SER A 98 -36.44 -0.96 16.22
CA SER A 98 -37.24 -1.54 17.31
C SER A 98 -38.76 -1.39 17.12
N ALA A 99 -39.22 -0.57 16.17
CA ALA A 99 -40.64 -0.42 15.84
C ALA A 99 -41.22 -1.61 15.06
N LEU A 100 -40.38 -2.48 14.47
CA LEU A 100 -40.83 -3.64 13.71
C LEU A 100 -41.26 -4.80 14.61
N THR A 101 -42.30 -5.52 14.16
CA THR A 101 -42.74 -6.78 14.79
C THR A 101 -41.85 -7.95 14.36
N SER A 102 -41.86 -9.04 15.14
CA SER A 102 -41.12 -10.28 14.79
C SER A 102 -41.55 -10.89 13.46
N THR A 103 -42.82 -10.74 13.06
CA THR A 103 -43.30 -11.21 11.75
C THR A 103 -42.76 -10.37 10.59
N GLN A 104 -42.61 -9.06 10.78
CA GLN A 104 -42.02 -8.18 9.78
C GLN A 104 -40.52 -8.46 9.63
N ARG A 105 -39.79 -8.59 10.75
CA ARG A 105 -38.39 -9.01 10.74
C ARG A 105 -38.16 -10.35 10.06
N ALA A 106 -38.99 -11.36 10.35
CA ALA A 106 -38.90 -12.66 9.67
C ALA A 106 -39.14 -12.58 8.15
N ALA A 107 -39.90 -11.59 7.67
CA ALA A 107 -40.09 -11.37 6.24
C ALA A 107 -38.87 -10.70 5.59
N LEU A 108 -38.26 -9.71 6.27
CA LEU A 108 -37.00 -9.10 5.85
C LEU A 108 -35.86 -10.12 5.84
N ASP A 109 -35.78 -10.95 6.88
CA ASP A 109 -34.84 -12.08 6.96
C ASP A 109 -35.01 -13.03 5.77
N SER A 110 -36.25 -13.39 5.42
CA SER A 110 -36.49 -14.25 4.25
C SER A 110 -36.00 -13.64 2.93
N GLU A 111 -36.09 -12.31 2.78
CA GLU A 111 -35.53 -11.59 1.63
C GLU A 111 -34.00 -11.60 1.68
N ALA A 112 -33.41 -11.33 2.83
CA ALA A 112 -31.97 -11.37 3.05
C ALA A 112 -31.39 -12.76 2.73
N GLN A 113 -32.00 -13.85 3.19
CA GLN A 113 -31.55 -15.22 2.89
C GLN A 113 -31.59 -15.55 1.37
N ALA A 114 -32.57 -15.00 0.65
CA ALA A 114 -32.65 -15.17 -0.80
C ALA A 114 -31.52 -14.40 -1.51
N LEU A 115 -31.19 -13.20 -1.03
CA LEU A 115 -30.07 -12.41 -1.51
C LEU A 115 -28.72 -13.05 -1.18
N VAL A 116 -28.56 -13.61 0.02
CA VAL A 116 -27.38 -14.41 0.40
C VAL A 116 -27.19 -15.58 -0.56
N THR A 117 -28.27 -16.26 -0.93
CA THR A 117 -28.20 -17.34 -1.93
C THR A 117 -27.75 -16.82 -3.30
N GLU A 118 -28.25 -15.65 -3.71
CA GLU A 118 -27.89 -15.03 -4.99
C GLU A 118 -26.43 -14.55 -5.03
N TYR A 119 -25.95 -13.93 -3.94
CA TYR A 119 -24.55 -13.54 -3.77
C TYR A 119 -23.60 -14.73 -4.01
N ASN A 120 -23.86 -15.84 -3.30
CA ASN A 120 -23.10 -17.07 -3.41
C ASN A 120 -23.20 -17.70 -4.81
N ARG A 121 -24.34 -17.52 -5.50
CA ARG A 121 -24.56 -18.01 -6.88
C ARG A 121 -23.77 -17.20 -7.90
N ILE A 122 -23.85 -15.86 -7.87
CA ILE A 122 -23.05 -14.97 -8.74
C ILE A 122 -21.60 -15.38 -8.65
N GLY A 123 -21.16 -15.54 -7.41
CA GLY A 123 -19.83 -15.93 -7.13
C GLY A 123 -19.40 -17.25 -7.77
N SER A 124 -20.11 -18.34 -7.46
CA SER A 124 -19.77 -19.69 -7.94
C SER A 124 -20.02 -19.93 -9.43
N SER A 125 -20.68 -19.00 -10.12
CA SER A 125 -21.00 -19.11 -11.56
C SER A 125 -20.19 -18.16 -12.45
N THR A 126 -19.33 -17.33 -11.87
CA THR A 126 -18.48 -16.41 -12.63
C THR A 126 -17.17 -17.09 -13.00
N GLU A 127 -17.06 -17.49 -14.26
CA GLU A 127 -15.92 -18.23 -14.80
C GLU A 127 -15.39 -17.63 -16.12
N PHE A 128 -14.11 -17.89 -16.42
CA PHE A 128 -13.50 -17.63 -17.72
C PHE A 128 -12.71 -18.86 -18.16
N ASN A 129 -13.02 -19.43 -19.32
CA ASN A 129 -12.41 -20.66 -19.81
C ASN A 129 -12.47 -21.83 -18.80
N ASP A 130 -13.62 -21.99 -18.13
CA ASP A 130 -13.86 -22.99 -17.07
C ASP A 130 -13.07 -22.77 -15.77
N ASP A 131 -12.29 -21.69 -15.67
CA ASP A 131 -11.62 -21.27 -14.44
C ASP A 131 -12.52 -20.27 -13.68
N PRO A 132 -12.86 -20.54 -12.42
CA PRO A 132 -13.58 -19.56 -11.59
C PRO A 132 -12.77 -18.29 -11.42
N LEU A 133 -13.42 -17.13 -11.40
CA LEU A 133 -12.69 -15.85 -11.31
C LEU A 133 -12.69 -15.23 -9.94
N ILE A 134 -13.78 -15.40 -9.20
CA ILE A 134 -14.01 -14.66 -7.97
C ILE A 134 -14.35 -15.60 -6.80
N ASP A 135 -14.17 -16.92 -6.93
CA ASP A 135 -14.63 -17.91 -5.92
C ASP A 135 -13.65 -18.33 -4.83
N GLY A 136 -12.50 -17.67 -4.76
CA GLY A 136 -11.44 -17.96 -3.81
C GLY A 136 -10.47 -19.03 -4.28
N SER A 137 -10.77 -19.72 -5.38
CA SER A 137 -9.89 -20.78 -5.89
C SER A 137 -8.68 -20.24 -6.66
N VAL A 138 -8.76 -19.02 -7.19
CA VAL A 138 -7.68 -18.36 -7.91
C VAL A 138 -6.99 -17.36 -6.98
N THR A 139 -5.74 -17.65 -6.62
CA THR A 139 -4.89 -16.80 -5.77
C THR A 139 -3.93 -15.92 -6.57
N SER A 140 -3.70 -16.25 -7.84
CA SER A 140 -2.94 -15.42 -8.78
C SER A 140 -3.24 -15.83 -10.21
N LEU A 141 -3.29 -14.86 -11.12
CA LEU A 141 -3.47 -15.07 -12.55
C LEU A 141 -2.34 -14.39 -13.32
N THR A 142 -1.33 -15.15 -13.70
CA THR A 142 -0.24 -14.57 -14.49
C THR A 142 -0.68 -14.28 -15.92
N THR A 143 -0.65 -13.00 -16.32
CA THR A 143 -0.92 -12.58 -17.69
C THR A 143 0.39 -12.23 -18.40
N HIS A 144 0.63 -12.87 -19.55
CA HIS A 144 1.86 -12.64 -20.31
C HIS A 144 1.63 -11.65 -21.44
N VAL A 145 2.08 -10.41 -21.25
CA VAL A 145 1.84 -9.27 -22.16
C VAL A 145 3.15 -8.80 -22.81
N GLY A 146 4.11 -9.71 -22.99
CA GLY A 146 5.46 -9.33 -23.43
C GLY A 146 6.15 -10.31 -24.36
N THR A 147 7.46 -10.10 -24.57
CA THR A 147 8.27 -10.88 -25.54
C THR A 147 9.43 -11.64 -24.91
N SER A 148 9.77 -11.31 -23.66
CA SER A 148 10.73 -12.04 -22.83
C SER A 148 10.03 -12.68 -21.65
N GLY A 149 10.57 -13.76 -21.07
CA GLY A 149 9.98 -14.41 -19.89
C GLY A 149 9.85 -13.51 -18.64
N SER A 150 10.46 -12.32 -18.66
CA SER A 150 10.39 -11.28 -17.62
C SER A 150 9.33 -10.20 -17.90
N ASP A 151 8.76 -10.12 -19.10
CA ASP A 151 7.73 -9.13 -19.46
C ASP A 151 6.31 -9.66 -19.18
N SER A 152 6.13 -10.33 -18.03
CA SER A 152 4.81 -10.76 -17.56
C SER A 152 4.22 -9.68 -16.66
N ILE A 153 2.99 -9.26 -16.96
CA ILE A 153 2.16 -8.57 -15.98
C ILE A 153 1.62 -9.69 -15.09
N VAL A 154 2.35 -9.97 -14.01
CA VAL A 154 1.80 -10.82 -12.95
C VAL A 154 0.62 -10.05 -12.39
N SER A 155 -0.57 -10.60 -12.61
CA SER A 155 -1.79 -10.05 -12.06
C SER A 155 -2.21 -10.98 -10.93
N GLU A 156 -2.37 -10.39 -9.76
CA GLU A 156 -3.19 -10.98 -8.74
C GLU A 156 -4.62 -10.59 -9.12
N VAL A 157 -5.35 -11.52 -9.74
CA VAL A 157 -6.79 -11.54 -9.52
C VAL A 157 -6.88 -11.80 -8.03
N ALA A 158 -7.28 -10.76 -7.28
CA ALA A 158 -7.44 -10.83 -5.85
C ALA A 158 -8.04 -12.18 -5.50
N ALA A 159 -7.35 -12.87 -4.60
CA ALA A 159 -7.80 -14.11 -4.00
C ALA A 159 -9.30 -13.99 -3.80
N GLY A 160 -10.07 -14.87 -4.44
CA GLY A 160 -11.50 -14.70 -4.33
C GLY A 160 -11.93 -14.77 -2.85
N TYR A 161 -13.04 -14.10 -2.59
CA TYR A 161 -13.46 -13.63 -1.28
C TYR A 161 -13.04 -14.55 -0.14
N THR A 162 -12.06 -14.05 0.59
CA THR A 162 -11.86 -14.43 1.97
C THR A 162 -13.08 -13.93 2.73
N LEU A 163 -13.66 -14.83 3.53
CA LEU A 163 -14.61 -14.41 4.55
C LEU A 163 -13.79 -13.58 5.52
N GLU A 164 -13.86 -12.27 5.39
CA GLU A 164 -13.67 -11.39 6.52
C GLU A 164 -14.92 -11.52 7.39
N THR A 165 -15.05 -12.66 8.05
CA THR A 165 -15.72 -12.60 9.33
C THR A 165 -14.72 -11.93 10.23
N ALA A 166 -15.00 -10.68 10.52
CA ALA A 166 -14.47 -9.95 11.64
C ALA A 166 -14.82 -10.75 12.91
N THR A 167 -14.05 -11.80 13.17
CA THR A 167 -14.16 -12.67 14.34
C THR A 167 -13.25 -12.14 15.44
N GLY A 168 -12.75 -10.90 15.30
CA GLY A 168 -11.72 -10.35 16.15
C GLY A 168 -10.49 -11.26 16.23
N THR A 169 -10.13 -11.91 15.12
CA THR A 169 -9.04 -12.89 15.10
C THR A 169 -7.89 -12.37 14.23
N LEU A 170 -6.97 -11.65 14.86
CA LEU A 170 -5.66 -11.32 14.31
C LEU A 170 -4.97 -12.62 13.86
N SER A 171 -4.41 -12.62 12.66
CA SER A 171 -3.64 -13.75 12.16
C SER A 171 -2.27 -13.28 11.72
N ILE A 172 -1.24 -13.92 12.27
CA ILE A 172 0.14 -13.54 12.00
C ILE A 172 0.55 -14.07 10.62
N GLY A 173 0.41 -13.21 9.60
CA GLY A 173 1.18 -13.28 8.37
C GLY A 173 2.55 -12.64 8.61
N ALA A 174 3.45 -13.32 9.33
CA ALA A 174 4.77 -12.74 9.62
C ALA A 174 5.59 -12.57 8.33
N THR A 175 5.48 -11.41 7.68
CA THR A 175 6.44 -10.98 6.68
C THR A 175 7.58 -10.30 7.44
N THR A 176 8.74 -10.95 7.51
CA THR A 176 9.96 -10.33 8.05
C THR A 176 10.43 -9.29 7.06
N VAL A 177 10.20 -8.01 7.36
CA VAL A 177 10.64 -6.90 6.51
C VAL A 177 11.98 -6.36 7.03
N GLY A 178 13.08 -6.79 6.39
CA GLY A 178 14.43 -6.19 6.50
C GLY A 178 15.18 -6.41 7.83
N GLU A 179 16.52 -6.33 7.80
CA GLU A 179 17.37 -6.27 9.01
C GLU A 179 17.79 -4.81 9.28
N HIS A 180 17.11 -4.07 10.18
CA HIS A 180 17.43 -2.69 10.57
C HIS A 180 17.52 -2.46 12.08
N LEU A 181 18.44 -1.62 12.57
CA LEU A 181 18.93 -1.68 13.96
C LEU A 181 18.03 -1.10 15.08
N VAL A 182 17.73 -1.97 16.06
CA VAL A 182 17.73 -1.76 17.53
C VAL A 182 16.41 -1.29 18.17
N ALA A 183 16.15 -1.89 19.34
CA ALA A 183 15.05 -1.67 20.29
C ALA A 183 14.63 -0.19 20.48
N GLN A 184 13.38 -0.01 20.87
CA GLN A 184 12.57 1.19 20.63
C GLN A 184 12.09 1.78 21.97
N GLU A 185 12.00 3.11 22.09
CA GLU A 185 11.41 3.80 23.26
C GLU A 185 10.19 4.69 22.92
N SER A 186 10.04 5.08 21.65
CA SER A 186 8.86 5.80 21.18
C SER A 186 8.68 5.59 19.69
N GLN A 187 7.46 5.32 19.28
CA GLN A 187 7.09 5.17 17.88
C GLN A 187 5.68 5.69 17.61
N ILE A 188 5.43 6.15 16.38
CA ILE A 188 4.12 6.63 15.94
C ILE A 188 3.96 6.40 14.42
N THR A 189 2.72 6.40 13.94
CA THR A 189 2.35 6.28 12.52
C THR A 189 2.01 7.64 11.92
N GLY A 190 2.18 7.79 10.62
CA GLY A 190 1.77 9.00 9.87
C GLY A 190 1.93 8.78 8.36
N ASP A 191 1.29 9.60 7.53
CA ASP A 191 1.52 9.59 6.06
C ASP A 191 2.50 10.71 5.71
N PHE A 192 3.81 10.43 5.84
CA PHE A 192 4.84 11.47 5.70
C PHE A 192 5.14 11.83 4.25
N ASN A 193 4.73 10.98 3.30
CA ASN A 193 5.00 11.15 1.87
C ASN A 193 3.75 11.49 1.03
N GLY A 194 2.56 11.49 1.65
CA GLY A 194 1.27 11.83 1.03
C GLY A 194 0.80 10.82 -0.01
N ASP A 195 1.28 9.58 0.03
CA ASP A 195 0.89 8.53 -0.92
C ASP A 195 -0.38 7.77 -0.51
N GLY A 196 -0.88 8.05 0.70
CA GLY A 196 -2.09 7.46 1.27
C GLY A 196 -1.86 6.10 1.93
N PHE A 197 -0.60 5.68 2.09
CA PHE A 197 -0.23 4.52 2.90
C PHE A 197 0.42 4.99 4.20
N MET A 198 0.17 4.23 5.26
CA MET A 198 0.68 4.59 6.57
C MET A 198 2.15 4.22 6.71
N ASP A 199 2.97 5.19 7.10
CA ASP A 199 4.37 5.02 7.42
C ASP A 199 4.57 4.82 8.93
N ILE A 200 5.75 4.35 9.32
CA ILE A 200 6.13 4.21 10.73
C ILE A 200 7.39 5.03 11.00
N VAL A 201 7.37 5.84 12.06
CA VAL A 201 8.58 6.48 12.61
C VAL A 201 8.97 5.88 13.94
N PHE A 202 10.26 5.64 14.14
CA PHE A 202 10.81 5.12 15.38
C PHE A 202 12.14 5.75 15.77
N SER A 203 12.42 5.75 17.08
CA SER A 203 13.72 6.11 17.63
C SER A 203 14.53 4.89 18.06
N SER A 204 15.85 4.94 17.84
CA SER A 204 16.77 3.87 18.23
C SER A 204 17.35 4.10 19.64
N VAL A 205 17.20 3.10 20.52
CA VAL A 205 17.77 3.11 21.88
C VAL A 205 19.28 3.37 21.84
N GLY A 206 19.71 4.42 22.55
CA GLY A 206 21.11 4.71 22.80
C GLY A 206 21.90 5.33 21.65
N SER A 207 21.30 5.52 20.46
CA SER A 207 21.98 6.11 19.30
C SER A 207 21.42 7.48 18.88
N GLY A 208 20.21 7.83 19.34
CA GLY A 208 19.54 9.08 18.99
C GLY A 208 19.13 9.15 17.52
N LEU A 209 19.09 8.02 16.80
CA LEU A 209 18.62 7.99 15.41
C LEU A 209 17.09 7.97 15.38
N ILE A 210 16.49 8.81 14.56
CA ILE A 210 15.09 8.72 14.14
C ILE A 210 15.07 8.16 12.71
N GLN A 211 14.28 7.11 12.49
CA GLN A 211 14.13 6.43 11.20
C GLN A 211 12.65 6.35 10.83
N ILE A 212 12.37 6.61 9.54
CA ILE A 212 11.06 6.48 8.92
C ILE A 212 11.10 5.26 8.01
N MET A 213 10.05 4.45 8.08
CA MET A 213 9.81 3.32 7.21
C MET A 213 8.57 3.62 6.38
N GLU A 214 8.74 3.68 5.07
CA GLU A 214 7.68 4.01 4.12
C GLU A 214 6.77 2.79 3.89
N GLY A 215 5.47 2.94 4.08
CA GLY A 215 4.46 1.91 3.84
C GLY A 215 4.24 1.68 2.35
N ASN A 216 4.14 0.41 1.93
CA ASN A 216 3.86 0.08 0.52
C ASN A 216 2.38 -0.17 0.23
N GLY A 217 1.51 -0.12 1.24
CA GLY A 217 0.08 -0.41 1.11
C GLY A 217 -0.26 -1.89 0.88
N ASP A 218 0.68 -2.79 1.17
CA ASP A 218 0.52 -4.25 1.12
C ASP A 218 0.98 -4.92 2.42
N GLY A 219 1.05 -4.14 3.51
CA GLY A 219 1.56 -4.59 4.80
C GLY A 219 3.08 -4.72 4.89
N THR A 220 3.81 -4.32 3.85
CA THR A 220 5.27 -4.25 3.86
C THR A 220 5.78 -2.81 3.89
N PHE A 221 7.02 -2.65 4.36
CA PHE A 221 7.67 -1.35 4.50
C PHE A 221 9.01 -1.30 3.77
N THR A 222 9.45 -0.10 3.38
CA THR A 222 10.80 0.14 2.85
C THR A 222 11.55 1.18 3.68
N ASP A 223 12.89 1.15 3.60
CA ASP A 223 13.71 2.13 4.32
C ASP A 223 13.48 3.53 3.73
N GLY A 224 12.91 4.42 4.54
CA GLY A 224 12.70 5.81 4.21
C GLY A 224 13.83 6.71 4.70
N TYR A 225 13.47 7.95 5.00
CA TYR A 225 14.38 8.95 5.53
C TYR A 225 14.86 8.59 6.95
N SER A 226 16.09 9.01 7.31
CA SER A 226 16.57 8.92 8.68
C SER A 226 17.51 10.08 9.00
N PHE A 227 17.53 10.48 10.27
CA PHE A 227 18.40 11.54 10.76
C PHE A 227 18.81 11.29 12.21
N ALA A 228 20.02 11.71 12.55
CA ALA A 228 20.56 11.58 13.90
C ALA A 228 20.24 12.83 14.72
N THR A 229 19.74 12.62 15.92
CA THR A 229 19.60 13.62 16.97
C THR A 229 20.89 13.71 17.80
N THR A 230 20.88 14.54 18.85
CA THR A 230 22.07 14.80 19.66
C THR A 230 22.19 13.92 20.91
N MET A 231 21.08 13.33 21.35
CA MET A 231 20.93 12.55 22.58
C MET A 231 19.91 11.41 22.35
N ILE A 232 19.62 10.62 23.39
CA ILE A 232 18.53 9.64 23.34
C ILE A 232 17.21 10.40 23.23
N VAL A 233 16.25 9.86 22.48
CA VAL A 233 14.90 10.41 22.33
C VAL A 233 14.02 9.70 23.35
N ASP A 234 13.31 10.48 24.19
CA ASP A 234 12.45 9.93 25.25
C ASP A 234 10.97 9.84 24.82
N GLY A 235 10.52 10.75 23.95
CA GLY A 235 9.15 10.84 23.46
C GLY A 235 9.11 11.42 22.04
N ILE A 236 8.21 10.90 21.22
CA ILE A 236 7.94 11.37 19.85
C ILE A 236 6.44 11.57 19.71
N ALA A 237 6.04 12.67 19.09
CA ALA A 237 4.69 12.90 18.63
C ALA A 237 4.69 13.39 17.18
N VAL A 238 3.63 13.08 16.46
CA VAL A 238 3.41 13.44 15.05
C VAL A 238 2.07 14.14 14.92
N GLY A 239 2.03 15.13 14.03
CA GLY A 239 0.83 15.87 13.66
C GLY A 239 1.20 17.12 12.88
N ASP A 240 0.26 17.68 12.11
CA ASP A 240 0.47 18.91 11.35
C ASP A 240 0.57 20.13 12.29
N LEU A 241 1.79 20.57 12.59
CA LEU A 241 2.07 21.71 13.47
C LEU A 241 2.05 23.04 12.72
N ASN A 242 1.97 23.01 11.39
CA ASN A 242 2.12 24.22 10.58
C ASN A 242 0.88 24.57 9.72
N GLY A 243 -0.09 23.66 9.65
CA GLY A 243 -1.38 23.81 8.99
C GLY A 243 -1.33 23.55 7.49
N ASP A 244 -0.33 22.83 6.98
CA ASP A 244 -0.18 22.52 5.55
C ASP A 244 -0.76 21.16 5.13
N GLY A 245 -1.30 20.40 6.08
CA GLY A 245 -1.90 19.09 5.90
C GLY A 245 -0.88 17.97 5.72
N ILE A 246 0.39 18.20 6.07
CA ILE A 246 1.45 17.20 6.07
C ILE A 246 1.86 16.95 7.52
N ASP A 247 2.07 15.68 7.88
CA ASP A 247 2.49 15.32 9.21
C ASP A 247 3.91 15.85 9.54
N ASP A 248 3.99 16.59 10.64
CA ASP A 248 5.23 17.07 11.22
C ASP A 248 5.68 16.17 12.38
N ILE A 249 6.94 16.24 12.78
CA ILE A 249 7.47 15.48 13.93
C ILE A 249 7.98 16.39 15.03
N ALA A 250 7.60 16.11 16.27
CA ALA A 250 8.14 16.71 17.48
C ALA A 250 8.69 15.63 18.41
N TYR A 251 9.83 15.90 19.04
CA TYR A 251 10.47 14.95 19.94
C TYR A 251 11.22 15.61 21.09
N THR A 252 11.21 14.93 22.22
CA THR A 252 12.00 15.24 23.41
C THR A 252 13.30 14.44 23.37
N GLN A 253 14.28 14.84 24.16
CA GLN A 253 15.56 14.17 24.26
C GLN A 253 16.00 14.12 25.71
N GLU A 254 16.61 13.01 26.13
CA GLU A 254 17.23 12.83 27.45
C GLU A 254 18.38 13.84 27.56
N SER A 255 18.06 15.03 28.06
CA SER A 255 18.98 16.15 28.05
C SER A 255 18.82 16.99 29.30
N ILE A 256 19.94 17.60 29.72
CA ILE A 256 19.93 18.70 30.70
C ILE A 256 19.49 20.01 30.01
N GLY A 257 19.09 19.94 28.73
CA GLY A 257 18.50 21.05 28.00
C GLY A 257 17.04 21.26 28.39
N GLU A 258 16.56 22.47 28.12
CA GLU A 258 15.19 22.92 28.38
C GLU A 258 14.53 23.13 27.01
N TYR A 259 14.44 22.10 26.15
CA TYR A 259 13.79 22.26 24.84
C TYR A 259 13.21 20.97 24.24
N VAL A 260 12.17 21.15 23.44
CA VAL A 260 11.66 20.19 22.44
C VAL A 260 12.24 20.55 21.08
N THR A 261 12.50 19.54 20.24
CA THR A 261 12.85 19.77 18.82
C THR A 261 11.70 19.33 17.94
N TYR A 262 11.35 20.12 16.92
CA TYR A 262 10.33 19.75 15.95
C TYR A 262 10.78 20.09 14.53
N HIS A 263 10.28 19.33 13.56
CA HIS A 263 10.59 19.50 12.15
C HIS A 263 9.31 19.44 11.33
N PHE A 264 9.18 20.36 10.37
CA PHE A 264 8.07 20.32 9.44
C PHE A 264 8.30 19.28 8.34
N GLY A 265 7.26 18.52 8.02
CA GLY A 265 7.22 17.60 6.90
C GLY A 265 7.31 18.34 5.57
N VAL A 266 7.84 17.67 4.55
CA VAL A 266 7.93 18.20 3.18
C VAL A 266 6.91 17.52 2.25
N GLY A 267 6.30 16.41 2.68
CA GLY A 267 5.33 15.63 1.91
C GLY A 267 5.98 14.73 0.87
N ASP A 268 7.26 14.38 1.06
CA ASP A 268 7.99 13.39 0.25
C ASP A 268 8.71 12.35 1.13
N GLY A 269 8.25 12.18 2.38
CA GLY A 269 8.89 11.34 3.40
C GLY A 269 10.08 12.00 4.10
N THR A 270 10.42 13.25 3.75
CA THR A 270 11.54 13.99 4.38
C THR A 270 11.08 15.16 5.25
N PHE A 271 11.97 15.59 6.14
CA PHE A 271 11.75 16.69 7.07
C PHE A 271 12.66 17.89 6.80
N GLY A 272 12.13 19.08 7.02
CA GLY A 272 12.83 20.34 6.91
C GLY A 272 13.85 20.59 8.04
N ALA A 273 14.27 21.85 8.15
CA ALA A 273 15.15 22.27 9.22
C ALA A 273 14.47 22.11 10.60
N GLY A 274 15.24 21.67 11.60
CA GLY A 274 14.75 21.54 12.97
C GLY A 274 14.62 22.89 13.68
N TYR A 275 13.53 23.05 14.39
CA TYR A 275 13.22 24.17 15.28
C TYR A 275 13.28 23.71 16.73
N THR A 276 13.47 24.65 17.65
CA THR A 276 13.53 24.35 19.09
C THR A 276 12.53 25.19 19.84
N LEU A 277 11.68 24.54 20.63
CA LEU A 277 10.79 25.17 21.60
C LEU A 277 11.44 25.14 22.97
N GLY A 278 11.71 26.31 23.56
CA GLY A 278 12.28 26.39 24.91
C GLY A 278 11.25 26.05 25.99
N LEU A 279 11.66 25.21 26.93
CA LEU A 279 10.87 24.76 28.08
C LEU A 279 11.21 25.55 29.35
N ALA A 280 10.32 25.50 30.34
CA ALA A 280 10.54 26.08 31.66
C ALA A 280 11.26 25.13 32.64
N PHE A 281 11.58 23.91 32.20
CA PHE A 281 12.17 22.84 33.00
C PHE A 281 13.14 22.01 32.15
N THR A 282 13.99 21.25 32.84
CA THR A 282 14.97 20.32 32.24
C THR A 282 14.44 18.89 32.26
N ASN A 283 15.04 18.03 31.43
CA ASN A 283 14.74 16.60 31.36
C ASN A 283 13.26 16.35 31.01
N PRO A 284 12.84 16.82 29.81
CA PRO A 284 11.55 16.43 29.25
C PRO A 284 11.52 14.93 29.02
N GLY A 285 10.43 14.29 29.39
CA GLY A 285 10.14 12.89 29.13
C GLY A 285 9.25 12.81 27.90
N ASP A 286 7.96 12.61 28.11
CA ASP A 286 7.01 12.37 27.03
C ASP A 286 6.33 13.64 26.47
N ILE A 287 5.78 13.53 25.26
CA ILE A 287 5.14 14.60 24.48
C ILE A 287 3.85 14.09 23.82
N ALA A 288 2.80 14.91 23.88
CA ALA A 288 1.53 14.65 23.19
C ALA A 288 1.12 15.84 22.33
N ILE A 289 0.36 15.56 21.26
CA ILE A 289 -0.19 16.56 20.33
C ILE A 289 -1.71 16.46 20.33
N ALA A 290 -2.39 17.60 20.42
CA ALA A 290 -3.83 17.76 20.22
C ALA A 290 -4.18 19.24 19.99
N ASP A 291 -5.32 19.54 19.41
CA ASP A 291 -5.88 20.90 19.39
C ASP A 291 -6.55 21.20 20.76
N LEU A 292 -5.92 22.03 21.60
CA LEU A 292 -6.37 22.26 22.98
C LEU A 292 -7.22 23.52 23.12
N ASP A 293 -7.21 24.42 22.15
CA ASP A 293 -8.02 25.65 22.16
C ASP A 293 -9.06 25.74 21.03
N ASN A 294 -9.25 24.63 20.31
CA ASN A 294 -10.20 24.43 19.23
C ASN A 294 -10.03 25.45 18.08
N ASP A 295 -8.80 25.89 17.84
CA ASP A 295 -8.48 26.83 16.77
C ASP A 295 -8.07 26.14 15.46
N GLY A 296 -7.90 24.83 15.49
CA GLY A 296 -7.54 23.96 14.37
C GLY A 296 -6.03 23.80 14.17
N ASP A 297 -5.20 24.43 14.99
CA ASP A 297 -3.75 24.23 15.00
C ASP A 297 -3.38 23.23 16.11
N ASN A 298 -2.51 22.26 15.79
CA ASN A 298 -2.06 21.28 16.77
C ASN A 298 -1.14 21.91 17.83
N ASP A 299 -1.48 21.72 19.11
CA ASP A 299 -0.75 22.16 20.29
C ASP A 299 0.12 21.05 20.89
N LEU A 300 0.98 21.40 21.87
CA LEU A 300 1.87 20.44 22.53
C LEU A 300 1.61 20.34 24.03
N GLY A 301 1.59 19.11 24.54
CA GLY A 301 1.74 18.76 25.95
C GLY A 301 3.10 18.14 26.19
N ILE A 302 3.83 18.59 27.21
CA ILE A 302 5.11 17.99 27.59
C ILE A 302 5.12 17.68 29.08
N VAL A 303 5.54 16.46 29.40
CA VAL A 303 5.87 16.06 30.77
C VAL A 303 7.37 15.94 30.95
N GLY A 304 7.84 16.08 32.18
CA GLY A 304 9.25 15.87 32.50
C GLY A 304 9.52 15.96 33.99
N ASN A 305 10.73 15.61 34.37
CA ASN A 305 11.11 15.50 35.78
C ASN A 305 12.51 16.05 35.99
N ASP A 306 12.67 16.98 36.92
CA ASP A 306 14.01 17.32 37.45
C ASP A 306 14.30 16.50 38.73
N PHE A 307 15.42 16.80 39.39
CA PHE A 307 15.83 16.08 40.61
C PHE A 307 14.85 16.22 41.80
N LEU A 308 13.92 17.17 41.77
CA LEU A 308 13.08 17.58 42.89
C LEU A 308 11.58 17.69 42.55
N ASN A 309 11.24 17.90 41.28
CA ASN A 309 9.89 18.23 40.82
C ASN A 309 9.56 17.56 39.49
N SER A 310 8.26 17.34 39.30
CA SER A 310 7.63 16.89 38.06
C SER A 310 6.92 18.07 37.41
N TYR A 311 6.94 18.14 36.08
CA TYR A 311 6.38 19.23 35.30
C TYR A 311 5.48 18.70 34.19
N ALA A 312 4.22 19.09 34.20
CA ALA A 312 3.31 18.92 33.06
C ALA A 312 2.97 20.32 32.54
N GLN A 313 3.27 20.60 31.28
CA GLN A 313 3.18 21.94 30.69
C GLN A 313 2.64 21.86 29.27
N THR A 314 1.66 22.71 28.97
CA THR A 314 1.12 22.84 27.61
C THR A 314 1.67 24.07 26.90
N TYR A 315 1.69 24.00 25.58
CA TYR A 315 2.10 25.06 24.67
C TYR A 315 1.12 25.17 23.51
N LEU A 316 0.46 26.33 23.41
CA LEU A 316 -0.52 26.60 22.37
C LEU A 316 0.18 27.10 21.11
N ASN A 317 -0.07 26.44 20.00
CA ASN A 317 0.31 26.87 18.69
C ASN A 317 -0.55 28.07 18.28
N GLN A 318 0.05 29.04 17.61
CA GLN A 318 -0.67 30.20 17.10
C GLN A 318 -0.67 30.22 15.57
N GLY A 319 -0.58 29.03 15.00
CA GLY A 319 -0.39 28.76 13.59
C GLY A 319 1.07 28.76 13.15
N SER A 320 1.35 27.96 12.11
CA SER A 320 2.66 27.84 11.46
C SER A 320 3.81 27.44 12.41
N GLY A 321 3.50 26.65 13.45
CA GLY A 321 4.45 26.14 14.45
C GLY A 321 5.04 27.22 15.36
N SER A 322 4.25 28.24 15.71
CA SER A 322 4.64 29.31 16.62
C SER A 322 3.97 29.14 17.98
N PHE A 323 4.69 28.59 18.95
CA PHE A 323 4.11 28.24 20.26
C PHE A 323 4.19 29.35 21.32
N THR A 324 3.14 29.45 22.14
CA THR A 324 3.11 30.20 23.40
C THR A 324 2.83 29.26 24.57
N SER A 325 3.02 29.71 25.81
CA SER A 325 2.78 28.86 26.99
C SER A 325 1.28 28.80 27.31
N GLY A 326 0.69 27.60 27.26
CA GLY A 326 -0.72 27.34 27.58
C GLY A 326 -1.01 27.23 29.08
N GLY A 327 -0.03 26.72 29.85
CA GLY A 327 -0.11 26.70 31.31
C GLY A 327 0.57 25.50 31.94
N ALA A 328 0.96 25.63 33.20
CA ALA A 328 1.54 24.53 33.98
C ALA A 328 0.44 23.83 34.77
N ILE A 329 0.47 22.51 34.77
CA ILE A 329 -0.47 21.67 35.52
C ILE A 329 0.18 21.31 36.84
N ALA A 330 -0.53 21.56 37.93
CA ALA A 330 0.03 21.46 39.26
C ALA A 330 0.13 19.99 39.71
N ILE A 331 1.33 19.43 39.62
CA ILE A 331 1.63 18.08 40.10
C ILE A 331 2.19 18.13 41.54
N GLU A 332 1.84 17.16 42.38
CA GLU A 332 2.35 17.09 43.75
C GLU A 332 3.87 16.84 43.78
N SER A 333 4.55 17.43 44.76
CA SER A 333 6.00 17.26 44.93
C SER A 333 6.36 15.81 45.30
N GLY A 334 7.42 15.27 44.70
CA GLY A 334 7.91 13.92 44.98
C GLY A 334 7.20 12.81 44.20
N THR A 335 6.43 13.19 43.18
CA THR A 335 5.93 12.29 42.13
C THR A 335 7.01 12.04 41.08
N PHE A 336 6.79 11.07 40.18
CA PHE A 336 7.59 10.94 38.96
C PHE A 336 6.62 10.67 37.81
N ILE A 337 6.42 11.67 36.96
CA ILE A 337 5.48 11.54 35.85
C ILE A 337 6.17 11.02 34.61
N ASN A 338 5.50 10.20 33.81
CA ASN A 338 6.20 9.51 32.72
C ASN A 338 5.46 9.49 31.39
N ASP A 339 4.21 9.93 31.38
CA ASP A 339 3.31 9.80 30.24
C ASP A 339 2.23 10.88 30.31
N ILE A 340 1.75 11.32 29.15
CA ILE A 340 0.75 12.36 28.96
C ILE A 340 -0.18 12.00 27.81
N ALA A 341 -1.48 12.13 28.02
CA ALA A 341 -2.47 11.94 26.97
C ALA A 341 -3.60 12.96 27.09
N TYR A 342 -4.36 13.09 26.01
CA TYR A 342 -5.53 13.93 25.89
C TYR A 342 -6.78 13.09 25.61
N GLY A 343 -7.93 13.52 26.12
CA GLY A 343 -9.25 12.91 25.87
C GLY A 343 -10.37 13.75 26.43
N ASP A 344 -11.60 13.58 25.95
CA ASP A 344 -12.79 14.26 26.48
C ASP A 344 -13.34 13.48 27.69
N PHE A 345 -12.75 13.69 28.88
CA PHE A 345 -13.12 12.90 30.07
C PHE A 345 -14.44 13.36 30.71
N ASP A 346 -15.05 14.45 30.24
CA ASP A 346 -16.30 14.99 30.79
C ASP A 346 -17.46 15.26 29.83
N GLY A 347 -17.26 14.89 28.57
CA GLY A 347 -18.28 14.88 27.52
C GLY A 347 -18.66 16.27 27.05
N ASP A 348 -17.79 17.27 27.28
CA ASP A 348 -18.01 18.65 26.86
C ASP A 348 -17.44 18.98 25.48
N GLY A 349 -16.67 18.05 24.91
CA GLY A 349 -16.07 18.11 23.58
C GLY A 349 -14.68 18.74 23.55
N ASP A 350 -14.16 19.20 24.69
CA ASP A 350 -12.83 19.78 24.79
C ASP A 350 -11.81 18.73 25.25
N GLN A 351 -10.58 18.78 24.69
CA GLN A 351 -9.52 17.84 25.05
C GLN A 351 -9.01 18.13 26.48
N ASP A 352 -9.37 17.28 27.43
CA ASP A 352 -8.84 17.24 28.79
C ASP A 352 -7.48 16.52 28.83
N LEU A 353 -6.76 16.69 29.93
CA LEU A 353 -5.42 16.12 30.09
C LEU A 353 -5.36 15.08 31.19
N VAL A 354 -4.63 13.99 30.92
CA VAL A 354 -4.23 12.98 31.92
C VAL A 354 -2.71 12.79 31.92
N VAL A 355 -2.14 12.60 33.12
CA VAL A 355 -0.72 12.36 33.36
C VAL A 355 -0.55 11.20 34.34
N GLY A 356 0.36 10.28 34.05
CA GLY A 356 0.64 9.12 34.90
C GLY A 356 1.73 9.38 35.93
N ASP A 357 1.53 8.97 37.19
CA ASP A 357 2.57 8.93 38.20
C ASP A 357 3.14 7.52 38.36
N ARG A 358 4.33 7.34 37.78
CA ARG A 358 5.13 6.11 37.81
C ARG A 358 5.45 5.64 39.24
N THR A 359 5.43 6.54 40.23
CA THR A 359 5.80 6.21 41.62
C THR A 359 4.64 5.60 42.40
N SER A 360 3.43 6.12 42.20
CA SER A 360 2.25 5.68 42.97
C SER A 360 1.29 4.80 42.18
N GLY A 361 1.36 4.80 40.85
CA GLY A 361 0.34 4.20 39.98
C GLY A 361 -0.94 5.03 39.90
N SER A 362 -0.94 6.25 40.42
CA SER A 362 -2.05 7.19 40.30
C SER A 362 -1.99 7.93 38.98
N ILE A 363 -3.14 8.45 38.54
CA ILE A 363 -3.21 9.41 37.45
C ILE A 363 -3.54 10.80 38.00
N TYR A 364 -3.11 11.83 37.30
CA TYR A 364 -3.50 13.21 37.49
C TYR A 364 -4.32 13.65 36.29
N THR A 365 -5.51 14.20 36.50
CA THR A 365 -6.33 14.75 35.43
C THR A 365 -6.55 16.25 35.61
N ALA A 366 -6.74 16.96 34.51
CA ALA A 366 -7.07 18.38 34.50
C ALA A 366 -8.06 18.67 33.37
N THR A 367 -9.13 19.40 33.69
CA THR A 367 -10.18 19.70 32.72
C THR A 367 -9.83 20.95 31.93
N ASN A 368 -9.98 20.89 30.62
CA ASN A 368 -9.90 22.01 29.73
C ASN A 368 -11.23 22.78 29.73
N ASN A 369 -11.27 23.93 29.06
CA ASN A 369 -12.46 24.74 28.88
C ASN A 369 -12.58 25.24 27.45
N GLY A 370 -11.91 24.53 26.53
CA GLY A 370 -11.85 24.83 25.11
C GLY A 370 -11.00 26.04 24.76
N SER A 371 -10.11 26.48 25.65
CA SER A 371 -9.17 27.59 25.37
C SER A 371 -7.73 27.26 25.74
N GLY A 372 -7.40 25.98 25.87
CA GLY A 372 -6.10 25.49 26.34
C GLY A 372 -5.81 25.79 27.81
N SER A 373 -6.83 26.19 28.58
CA SER A 373 -6.70 26.63 29.97
C SER A 373 -7.23 25.56 30.94
N PHE A 374 -6.31 24.79 31.50
CA PHE A 374 -6.62 23.68 32.39
C PHE A 374 -6.98 24.11 33.81
N SER A 375 -7.99 23.44 34.39
CA SER A 375 -8.44 23.61 35.77
C SER A 375 -8.80 22.26 36.40
N GLY A 376 -9.42 22.25 37.59
CA GLY A 376 -9.95 21.00 38.16
C GLY A 376 -8.92 19.94 38.57
N VAL A 377 -7.62 20.26 38.62
CA VAL A 377 -6.54 19.26 38.82
C VAL A 377 -6.80 18.34 40.01
N ALA A 378 -6.85 17.03 39.76
CA ALA A 378 -7.13 16.00 40.75
C ALA A 378 -6.27 14.76 40.53
N SER A 379 -6.00 14.01 41.61
CA SER A 379 -5.25 12.76 41.58
C SER A 379 -6.14 11.57 41.94
N TYR A 380 -6.04 10.49 41.17
CA TYR A 380 -6.85 9.28 41.31
C TYR A 380 -5.94 8.07 41.43
N ALA A 381 -6.05 7.38 42.57
CA ALA A 381 -5.37 6.10 42.76
C ALA A 381 -6.14 5.00 42.02
N ILE A 382 -5.48 4.34 41.07
CA ILE A 382 -6.10 3.28 40.29
C ILE A 382 -5.90 1.94 40.98
N SER A 383 -7.00 1.24 41.26
CA SER A 383 -6.96 -0.01 42.02
C SER A 383 -6.23 -1.10 41.23
N GLY A 384 -5.09 -1.55 41.75
CA GLY A 384 -4.31 -2.64 41.15
C GLY A 384 -3.14 -2.18 40.27
N VAL A 385 -3.04 -0.89 40.00
CA VAL A 385 -1.90 -0.26 39.32
C VAL A 385 -0.98 0.33 40.40
N ASN A 386 0.31 -0.03 40.36
CA ASN A 386 1.32 0.50 41.27
C ASN A 386 2.38 1.33 40.55
N ARG A 387 2.35 1.33 39.21
CA ARG A 387 3.22 2.10 38.34
C ARG A 387 2.53 2.28 37.00
N THR A 388 2.28 3.52 36.60
CA THR A 388 1.85 3.84 35.23
C THR A 388 3.02 3.71 34.27
N VAL A 389 2.71 3.31 33.03
CA VAL A 389 3.67 3.25 31.93
C VAL A 389 3.09 4.03 30.76
N ASN A 390 2.08 3.48 30.09
CA ASN A 390 1.45 4.08 28.93
C ASN A 390 -0.07 4.25 29.16
N PHE A 391 -0.69 5.12 28.37
CA PHE A 391 -2.13 5.31 28.28
C PHE A 391 -2.66 4.96 26.89
N SER A 392 -3.88 4.42 26.84
CA SER A 392 -4.71 4.49 25.63
C SER A 392 -6.05 5.07 26.02
N ILE A 393 -6.55 5.96 25.17
CA ILE A 393 -7.73 6.79 25.43
C ILE A 393 -8.81 6.46 24.39
N GLY A 394 -10.06 6.43 24.82
CA GLY A 394 -11.23 6.33 23.94
C GLY A 394 -12.49 5.92 24.69
N ASP A 395 -13.66 6.20 24.13
CA ASP A 395 -14.97 5.81 24.67
C ASP A 395 -15.20 4.29 24.57
N ILE A 396 -14.98 3.56 25.66
CA ILE A 396 -15.03 2.08 25.69
C ILE A 396 -16.44 1.58 26.05
N ASP A 397 -17.21 2.36 26.81
CA ASP A 397 -18.57 1.99 27.23
C ASP A 397 -19.72 2.71 26.48
N GLY A 398 -19.35 3.52 25.49
CA GLY A 398 -20.27 4.18 24.56
C GLY A 398 -21.10 5.29 25.21
N ASP A 399 -20.64 5.86 26.32
CA ASP A 399 -21.37 6.89 27.06
C ASP A 399 -21.04 8.32 26.59
N GLY A 400 -20.00 8.46 25.76
CA GLY A 400 -19.55 9.71 25.15
C GLY A 400 -18.46 10.42 25.91
N ASP A 401 -18.04 9.92 27.08
CA ASP A 401 -16.83 10.35 27.77
C ASP A 401 -15.67 9.39 27.40
N ASP A 402 -14.47 9.92 27.19
CA ASP A 402 -13.31 9.07 26.94
C ASP A 402 -12.89 8.30 28.20
N ASP A 403 -12.52 7.04 28.01
CA ASP A 403 -12.02 6.14 29.04
C ASP A 403 -10.51 5.95 28.95
N ILE A 404 -9.92 5.31 29.96
CA ILE A 404 -8.46 5.16 30.07
C ILE A 404 -8.07 3.70 30.28
N VAL A 405 -7.21 3.21 29.40
CA VAL A 405 -6.45 1.97 29.58
C VAL A 405 -5.08 2.30 30.17
N ILE A 406 -4.69 1.57 31.22
CA ILE A 406 -3.46 1.81 31.96
C ILE A 406 -2.69 0.50 32.13
N GLY A 407 -1.42 0.51 31.71
CA GLY A 407 -0.49 -0.60 31.90
C GLY A 407 0.39 -0.44 33.14
N ASP A 408 0.62 -1.54 33.87
CA ASP A 408 1.59 -1.67 34.96
C ASP A 408 2.63 -2.75 34.63
N ASN A 409 3.83 -2.31 34.24
CA ASN A 409 4.93 -3.22 33.88
C ASN A 409 5.68 -3.84 35.06
N ASN A 410 5.37 -3.49 36.32
CA ASN A 410 6.02 -4.08 37.49
C ASN A 410 5.33 -5.37 37.94
N ILE A 411 4.01 -5.45 37.80
CA ILE A 411 3.20 -6.61 38.23
C ILE A 411 2.53 -7.30 37.04
N GLY A 412 2.50 -6.65 35.88
CA GLY A 412 1.83 -7.16 34.69
C GLY A 412 0.33 -7.07 34.79
N ASN A 413 -0.13 -5.92 35.31
CA ASN A 413 -1.54 -5.60 35.42
C ASN A 413 -1.92 -4.61 34.33
N LEU A 414 -3.03 -4.90 33.69
CA LEU A 414 -3.76 -3.97 32.85
C LEU A 414 -4.99 -3.53 33.63
N ALA A 415 -5.31 -2.23 33.62
CA ALA A 415 -6.55 -1.71 34.16
C ALA A 415 -7.26 -0.87 33.10
N VAL A 416 -8.54 -1.16 32.89
CA VAL A 416 -9.44 -0.28 32.14
C VAL A 416 -10.27 0.48 33.15
N VAL A 417 -10.27 1.79 32.99
CA VAL A 417 -10.88 2.73 33.91
C VAL A 417 -11.86 3.58 33.12
N THR A 418 -13.15 3.43 33.39
CA THR A 418 -14.15 4.27 32.74
C THR A 418 -14.28 5.61 33.42
N SER A 419 -14.51 6.66 32.64
CA SER A 419 -14.96 7.94 33.12
C SER A 419 -16.48 7.92 33.31
N ALA A 420 -16.99 8.88 34.06
CA ALA A 420 -18.44 9.16 34.15
C ALA A 420 -18.60 10.67 34.38
N GLY A 421 -17.77 11.43 33.68
CA GLY A 421 -17.50 12.84 33.88
C GLY A 421 -16.46 13.19 34.95
N VAL A 422 -16.14 14.48 35.03
CA VAL A 422 -15.11 15.06 35.93
C VAL A 422 -15.12 14.44 37.32
N GLY A 423 -14.14 13.56 37.52
CA GLY A 423 -13.73 13.06 38.82
C GLY A 423 -14.41 11.80 39.33
N SER A 424 -14.94 10.98 38.42
CA SER A 424 -15.39 9.62 38.73
C SER A 424 -14.74 8.58 37.82
N PHE A 425 -13.52 8.17 38.15
CA PHE A 425 -12.84 7.07 37.47
C PHE A 425 -13.11 5.73 38.18
N THR A 426 -13.63 4.74 37.43
CA THR A 426 -13.94 3.40 37.98
C THR A 426 -13.24 2.31 37.18
N THR A 427 -12.47 1.45 37.86
CA THR A 427 -11.91 0.26 37.21
C THR A 427 -13.02 -0.74 36.87
N VAL A 428 -13.25 -0.98 35.58
CA VAL A 428 -14.28 -1.91 35.07
C VAL A 428 -13.70 -3.25 34.62
N PHE A 429 -12.45 -3.24 34.17
CA PHE A 429 -11.73 -4.44 33.76
C PHE A 429 -10.29 -4.41 34.28
N SER A 430 -9.77 -5.59 34.61
CA SER A 430 -8.36 -5.76 34.93
C SER A 430 -7.87 -7.14 34.53
N SER A 431 -6.66 -7.22 33.99
CA SER A 431 -5.99 -8.48 33.65
C SER A 431 -4.66 -8.57 34.40
N THR A 432 -4.28 -9.76 34.88
CA THR A 432 -3.04 -9.99 35.66
C THR A 432 -2.05 -10.93 34.94
N THR A 433 -2.25 -11.15 33.65
CA THR A 433 -1.51 -12.17 32.87
C THR A 433 -0.46 -11.58 31.94
N ALA A 434 -0.13 -10.30 32.09
CA ALA A 434 0.54 -9.58 31.02
C ALA A 434 1.54 -8.56 31.59
N THR A 435 2.79 -8.97 31.82
CA THR A 435 3.90 -8.03 32.07
C THR A 435 4.21 -7.36 30.76
N GLY A 436 3.89 -6.08 30.59
CA GLY A 436 3.95 -5.44 29.29
C GLY A 436 3.94 -3.93 29.34
N ASP A 437 4.42 -3.34 28.24
CA ASP A 437 4.62 -1.90 28.11
C ASP A 437 3.66 -1.28 27.08
N ALA A 438 2.97 -2.05 26.22
CA ALA A 438 2.15 -1.50 25.13
C ALA A 438 0.68 -1.91 25.16
N GLN A 439 -0.19 -0.95 24.84
CA GLN A 439 -1.62 -1.16 24.70
C GLN A 439 -2.18 -0.23 23.63
N VAL A 440 -3.29 -0.65 23.01
CA VAL A 440 -3.95 0.11 21.95
C VAL A 440 -5.44 -0.27 21.92
N LEU A 441 -6.27 0.73 21.70
CA LEU A 441 -7.71 0.57 21.50
C LEU A 441 -8.03 0.76 20.03
N ALA A 442 -8.79 -0.17 19.45
CA ALA A 442 -9.34 0.00 18.12
C ALA A 442 -10.47 -1.01 17.87
N ASP A 443 -11.32 -0.76 16.87
CA ASP A 443 -12.36 -1.70 16.46
C ASP A 443 -11.79 -2.76 15.50
N PHE A 444 -11.28 -3.87 16.05
CA PHE A 444 -10.61 -4.91 15.25
C PHE A 444 -11.60 -5.88 14.61
N ASP A 445 -12.83 -5.95 15.11
CA ASP A 445 -13.89 -6.80 14.56
C ASP A 445 -15.02 -6.03 13.84
N GLY A 446 -14.82 -4.72 13.62
CA GLY A 446 -15.73 -3.88 12.84
C GLY A 446 -17.14 -3.80 13.41
N ASP A 447 -17.31 -4.09 14.72
CA ASP A 447 -18.61 -4.09 15.37
C ASP A 447 -19.02 -2.71 15.93
N GLY A 448 -18.10 -1.75 15.87
CA GLY A 448 -18.26 -0.37 16.31
C GLY A 448 -17.89 -0.13 17.77
N ASN A 449 -17.45 -1.16 18.50
CA ASN A 449 -16.95 -1.04 19.87
C ASN A 449 -15.42 -1.07 19.87
N LEU A 450 -14.80 -0.37 20.82
CA LEU A 450 -13.36 -0.43 20.97
C LEU A 450 -12.93 -1.77 21.57
N ASP A 451 -12.10 -2.50 20.83
CA ASP A 451 -11.37 -3.66 21.33
C ASP A 451 -10.00 -3.24 21.87
N LEU A 452 -9.40 -4.11 22.68
CA LEU A 452 -8.14 -3.85 23.35
C LEU A 452 -7.09 -4.88 22.94
N VAL A 453 -6.02 -4.41 22.32
CA VAL A 453 -4.79 -5.19 22.21
C VAL A 453 -3.84 -4.74 23.31
N PHE A 454 -3.37 -5.73 24.07
CA PHE A 454 -2.32 -5.54 25.05
C PHE A 454 -1.14 -6.43 24.71
N SER A 455 0.07 -5.88 24.71
CA SER A 455 1.29 -6.66 24.56
C SER A 455 2.12 -6.67 25.81
N GLY A 456 2.50 -7.88 26.20
CA GLY A 456 3.51 -8.15 27.20
C GLY A 456 4.79 -8.78 26.67
N ASP A 457 5.77 -8.93 27.58
CA ASP A 457 7.12 -9.49 27.44
C ASP A 457 7.16 -10.88 26.80
N SER A 458 6.04 -11.57 26.67
CA SER A 458 5.98 -12.93 26.11
C SER A 458 4.75 -13.17 25.23
N ASN A 459 3.77 -12.27 25.24
CA ASN A 459 2.53 -12.46 24.53
C ASN A 459 1.81 -11.16 24.22
N THR A 460 1.17 -11.14 23.05
CA THR A 460 0.18 -10.14 22.70
C THR A 460 -1.20 -10.77 22.80
N THR A 461 -2.14 -10.06 23.38
CA THR A 461 -3.50 -10.53 23.66
C THR A 461 -4.49 -9.52 23.11
N LEU A 462 -5.43 -10.01 22.30
CA LEU A 462 -6.58 -9.24 21.83
C LEU A 462 -7.80 -9.60 22.67
N TYR A 463 -8.40 -8.58 23.25
CA TYR A 463 -9.65 -8.63 23.97
C TYR A 463 -10.72 -7.89 23.19
N LEU A 464 -11.85 -8.54 22.91
CA LEU A 464 -12.98 -7.89 22.26
C LEU A 464 -13.83 -7.16 23.27
N GLY A 465 -14.15 -5.91 22.95
CA GLY A 465 -15.01 -5.03 23.72
C GLY A 465 -16.47 -5.47 23.59
N ASP A 466 -17.26 -5.29 24.65
CA ASP A 466 -18.71 -5.50 24.60
C ASP A 466 -19.50 -4.19 24.46
N GLY A 467 -18.80 -3.06 24.29
CA GLY A 467 -19.37 -1.71 24.23
C GLY A 467 -19.98 -1.22 25.54
N ALA A 468 -19.70 -1.88 26.66
CA ALA A 468 -20.17 -1.51 27.99
C ALA A 468 -19.04 -1.51 29.04
N GLY A 469 -17.79 -1.31 28.58
CA GLY A 469 -16.59 -1.36 29.43
C GLY A 469 -16.06 -2.78 29.71
N GLY A 470 -16.73 -3.82 29.20
CA GLY A 470 -16.34 -5.20 29.37
C GLY A 470 -15.46 -5.71 28.23
N PHE A 471 -14.48 -6.53 28.58
CA PHE A 471 -13.55 -7.14 27.63
C PHE A 471 -13.52 -8.66 27.76
N SER A 472 -13.51 -9.35 26.63
CA SER A 472 -13.42 -10.81 26.57
C SER A 472 -12.22 -11.25 25.74
N LEU A 473 -11.42 -12.19 26.25
CA LEU A 473 -10.23 -12.66 25.54
C LEU A 473 -10.66 -13.38 24.25
N SER A 474 -10.26 -12.83 23.10
CA SER A 474 -10.46 -13.46 21.79
C SER A 474 -9.25 -14.32 21.41
N SER A 475 -8.06 -13.73 21.42
CA SER A 475 -6.85 -14.40 20.93
C SER A 475 -5.59 -14.00 21.70
N SER A 476 -4.56 -14.84 21.61
CA SER A 476 -3.26 -14.57 22.18
C SER A 476 -2.16 -15.14 21.29
N PHE A 477 -1.11 -14.36 21.09
CA PHE A 477 0.02 -14.62 20.25
C PHE A 477 1.27 -14.79 21.11
N THR A 478 2.13 -15.77 20.78
CA THR A 478 3.38 -16.02 21.52
C THR A 478 4.53 -15.17 20.98
N THR A 479 4.24 -13.92 20.67
CA THR A 479 5.20 -12.89 20.31
C THR A 479 5.05 -11.77 21.32
N ALA A 480 6.18 -11.26 21.78
CA ALA A 480 6.24 -10.19 22.76
C ALA A 480 6.54 -8.89 22.04
N PHE A 481 5.73 -7.86 22.29
CA PHE A 481 5.87 -6.55 21.68
C PHE A 481 6.14 -5.48 22.74
N ASP A 482 7.13 -4.62 22.51
CA ASP A 482 7.43 -3.47 23.41
C ASP A 482 6.50 -2.27 23.13
N GLU A 483 6.01 -2.13 21.90
CA GLU A 483 5.09 -1.10 21.36
C GLU A 483 4.27 -1.71 20.22
N ILE A 484 3.06 -1.20 19.96
CA ILE A 484 2.09 -1.78 19.00
C ILE A 484 1.47 -0.63 18.20
N PHE A 485 1.35 -0.79 16.89
CA PHE A 485 0.54 0.10 16.04
C PHE A 485 -0.66 -0.61 15.51
N VAL A 486 -1.72 0.16 15.27
CA VAL A 486 -2.98 -0.35 14.73
C VAL A 486 -3.46 0.56 13.63
N GLU A 487 -3.27 0.11 12.40
CA GLU A 487 -3.62 0.86 11.19
C GLU A 487 -3.91 -0.14 10.07
N ASP A 488 -4.62 0.28 9.04
CA ASP A 488 -4.82 -0.53 7.84
C ASP A 488 -3.57 -0.48 6.94
N PHE A 489 -2.59 -1.36 7.19
CA PHE A 489 -1.27 -1.31 6.54
C PHE A 489 -1.25 -1.96 5.15
N ASP A 490 -2.21 -2.83 4.84
CA ASP A 490 -2.39 -3.43 3.50
C ASP A 490 -3.61 -2.89 2.71
N ASN A 491 -4.24 -1.85 3.27
CA ASN A 491 -5.37 -1.13 2.71
C ASN A 491 -6.53 -2.10 2.38
N ASP A 492 -6.74 -3.10 3.25
CA ASP A 492 -7.81 -4.09 3.14
C ASP A 492 -9.15 -3.62 3.74
N GLY A 493 -9.12 -2.50 4.47
CA GLY A 493 -10.25 -1.92 5.19
C GLY A 493 -10.38 -2.42 6.63
N PHE A 494 -9.44 -3.23 7.11
CA PHE A 494 -9.35 -3.71 8.48
C PHE A 494 -8.08 -3.23 9.14
N LEU A 495 -8.15 -3.10 10.46
CA LEU A 495 -7.02 -2.63 11.24
C LEU A 495 -6.03 -3.74 11.46
N ASP A 496 -4.84 -3.57 10.91
CA ASP A 496 -3.69 -4.43 11.11
C ASP A 496 -2.88 -4.01 12.31
N LEU A 497 -2.12 -4.96 12.84
CA LEU A 497 -1.14 -4.70 13.87
C LEU A 497 0.26 -4.68 13.26
N ALA A 498 1.00 -3.58 13.38
CA ALA A 498 2.43 -3.56 13.06
C ALA A 498 3.29 -3.46 14.31
N GLN A 499 4.53 -3.94 14.20
CA GLN A 499 5.42 -3.96 15.34
C GLN A 499 6.90 -4.11 14.98
N GLY A 500 7.78 -3.35 15.63
CA GLY A 500 9.23 -3.58 15.54
C GLY A 500 9.74 -4.68 16.50
N ILE A 501 10.38 -5.73 15.98
CA ILE A 501 11.09 -6.77 16.76
C ILE A 501 12.57 -6.77 16.40
N GLY A 502 13.38 -6.19 17.29
CA GLY A 502 14.84 -6.23 17.21
C GLY A 502 15.37 -5.51 15.98
N THR A 503 15.33 -6.18 14.83
CA THR A 503 15.66 -5.55 13.55
C THR A 503 14.62 -5.62 12.45
N ASN A 504 13.45 -6.19 12.72
CA ASN A 504 12.44 -6.42 11.69
C ASN A 504 11.17 -5.72 12.09
N ILE A 505 10.37 -5.30 11.12
CA ILE A 505 8.95 -5.03 11.36
C ILE A 505 8.18 -6.33 11.11
N VAL A 506 7.27 -6.66 12.02
CA VAL A 506 6.31 -7.76 11.94
C VAL A 506 4.93 -7.15 11.90
N THR A 507 4.21 -7.42 10.83
CA THR A 507 2.78 -7.15 10.71
C THR A 507 1.99 -8.40 11.04
N ALA A 508 0.89 -8.22 11.77
CA ALA A 508 -0.14 -9.20 12.02
C ALA A 508 -1.44 -8.60 11.52
N PHE A 509 -1.92 -9.12 10.40
CA PHE A 509 -3.07 -8.55 9.72
C PHE A 509 -4.34 -8.74 10.56
N GLY A 510 -5.15 -7.68 10.62
CA GLY A 510 -6.41 -7.57 11.35
C GLY A 510 -7.33 -8.72 11.02
N GLN A 511 -7.25 -9.16 9.78
CA GLN A 511 -7.84 -10.39 9.29
C GLN A 511 -6.83 -11.07 8.36
N SER A 512 -6.53 -12.35 8.60
CA SER A 512 -5.84 -13.10 7.54
C SER A 512 -6.84 -13.39 6.44
N GLU A 513 -6.35 -13.28 5.20
CA GLU A 513 -6.87 -14.00 4.04
C GLU A 513 -6.98 -15.50 4.38
N SER A 514 -8.06 -15.89 5.06
CA SER A 514 -8.37 -17.28 5.29
C SER A 514 -8.96 -17.77 3.99
N SER A 515 -8.14 -18.50 3.23
CA SER A 515 -8.43 -19.17 1.94
C SER A 515 -9.67 -20.09 1.92
N THR A 516 -10.50 -20.06 2.97
CA THR A 516 -11.68 -20.88 3.13
C THR A 516 -12.81 -20.12 3.81
N ALA A 517 -13.50 -19.23 3.10
CA ALA A 517 -14.98 -19.24 3.06
C ALA A 517 -15.55 -18.23 2.06
N TYR A 518 -15.82 -18.72 0.85
CA TYR A 518 -16.48 -17.97 -0.22
C TYR A 518 -18.01 -17.85 -0.07
N THR A 519 -18.54 -18.11 1.13
CA THR A 519 -19.98 -18.17 1.36
C THR A 519 -20.42 -17.11 2.34
N LEU A 520 -21.12 -16.09 1.83
CA LEU A 520 -21.90 -15.19 2.67
C LEU A 520 -22.85 -16.06 3.51
N SER A 521 -22.71 -15.97 4.83
CA SER A 521 -23.42 -16.79 5.80
C SER A 521 -23.47 -16.06 7.15
N GLY A 522 -24.32 -16.51 8.08
CA GLY A 522 -24.44 -15.89 9.40
C GLY A 522 -25.36 -14.66 9.46
N ILE A 523 -25.91 -14.21 8.32
CA ILE A 523 -26.92 -13.15 8.30
C ILE A 523 -28.19 -13.63 8.99
N ASP A 524 -28.62 -12.94 10.05
CA ASP A 524 -29.85 -13.19 10.80
C ASP A 524 -30.54 -11.86 11.14
N LEU A 525 -31.73 -11.62 10.57
CA LEU A 525 -32.48 -10.38 10.80
C LEU A 525 -33.66 -10.55 11.75
N THR A 526 -33.73 -11.66 12.50
CA THR A 526 -34.91 -12.04 13.28
C THR A 526 -35.09 -11.25 14.58
N THR A 527 -33.99 -10.70 15.13
CA THR A 527 -34.00 -9.82 16.31
C THR A 527 -33.30 -8.49 16.01
N THR A 528 -33.51 -7.49 16.87
CA THR A 528 -32.84 -6.19 16.73
C THR A 528 -31.32 -6.30 16.89
N GLN A 529 -30.84 -7.11 17.84
CA GLN A 529 -29.42 -7.31 18.07
C GLN A 529 -28.77 -8.04 16.88
N GLU A 530 -29.36 -9.15 16.46
CA GLU A 530 -28.84 -9.95 15.34
C GLU A 530 -28.86 -9.16 14.02
N ALA A 531 -29.85 -8.29 13.82
CA ALA A 531 -29.90 -7.39 12.68
C ALA A 531 -28.77 -6.34 12.70
N LEU A 532 -28.37 -5.85 13.87
CA LEU A 532 -27.24 -4.94 14.02
C LEU A 532 -25.92 -5.66 13.76
N THR A 533 -25.73 -6.86 14.33
CA THR A 533 -24.58 -7.72 14.03
C THR A 533 -24.49 -8.03 12.53
N SER A 534 -25.61 -8.38 11.89
CA SER A 534 -25.66 -8.62 10.45
C SER A 534 -25.38 -7.37 9.62
N PHE A 535 -25.77 -6.17 10.09
CA PHE A 535 -25.48 -4.90 9.41
C PHE A 535 -23.97 -4.60 9.39
N ASN A 536 -23.29 -4.79 10.53
CA ASN A 536 -21.85 -4.61 10.64
C ASN A 536 -21.11 -5.66 9.80
N GLN A 537 -21.51 -6.93 9.92
CA GLN A 537 -20.95 -8.01 9.13
C GLN A 537 -21.05 -7.74 7.62
N VAL A 538 -22.22 -7.36 7.10
CA VAL A 538 -22.40 -7.03 5.67
C VAL A 538 -21.63 -5.79 5.25
N SER A 539 -21.39 -4.84 6.17
CA SER A 539 -20.55 -3.68 5.91
C SER A 539 -19.12 -4.08 5.63
N GLY A 540 -18.55 -5.03 6.38
CA GLY A 540 -17.24 -5.62 6.10
C GLY A 540 -17.15 -6.20 4.68
N TYR A 541 -18.07 -7.10 4.30
CA TYR A 541 -18.10 -7.65 2.93
C TYR A 541 -18.21 -6.59 1.84
N LEU A 542 -18.94 -5.50 2.10
CA LEU A 542 -19.12 -4.44 1.13
C LEU A 542 -17.79 -3.69 0.91
N THR A 543 -17.09 -3.35 2.00
CA THR A 543 -15.78 -2.69 1.96
C THR A 543 -14.78 -3.51 1.15
N SER A 544 -14.60 -4.80 1.46
CA SER A 544 -13.65 -5.62 0.72
C SER A 544 -14.08 -5.93 -0.71
N ALA A 545 -15.38 -6.01 -1.02
CA ALA A 545 -15.84 -6.09 -2.41
C ALA A 545 -15.53 -4.82 -3.21
N GLU A 546 -15.68 -3.64 -2.61
CA GLU A 546 -15.35 -2.35 -3.23
C GLU A 546 -13.85 -2.16 -3.45
N LEU A 547 -13.04 -2.54 -2.45
CA LEU A 547 -11.59 -2.53 -2.55
C LEU A 547 -11.10 -3.45 -3.67
N ASN A 548 -11.59 -4.68 -3.73
CA ASN A 548 -11.20 -5.64 -4.76
C ASN A 548 -11.55 -5.14 -6.17
N ARG A 549 -12.70 -4.48 -6.32
CA ARG A 549 -13.05 -3.79 -7.57
C ARG A 549 -12.07 -2.66 -7.88
N GLY A 550 -11.63 -1.91 -6.86
CA GLY A 550 -10.58 -0.89 -6.98
C GLY A 550 -9.24 -1.46 -7.45
N LYS A 551 -8.74 -2.52 -6.79
CA LYS A 551 -7.51 -3.25 -7.15
C LYS A 551 -7.61 -3.75 -8.61
N LEU A 552 -8.71 -4.39 -9.01
CA LEU A 552 -8.94 -4.82 -10.39
C LEU A 552 -8.99 -3.66 -11.38
N GLY A 553 -9.60 -2.53 -11.02
CA GLY A 553 -9.66 -1.33 -11.87
C GLY A 553 -8.28 -0.72 -12.13
N ALA A 554 -7.42 -0.65 -11.10
CA ALA A 554 -6.03 -0.22 -11.25
C ALA A 554 -5.23 -1.17 -12.15
N GLN A 555 -5.41 -2.48 -11.98
CA GLN A 555 -4.78 -3.50 -12.82
C GLN A 555 -5.24 -3.43 -14.28
N LEU A 556 -6.55 -3.27 -14.51
CA LEU A 556 -7.13 -3.09 -15.84
C LEU A 556 -6.51 -1.86 -16.53
N SER A 557 -6.36 -0.75 -15.81
CA SER A 557 -5.74 0.47 -16.34
C SER A 557 -4.27 0.25 -16.74
N ARG A 558 -3.49 -0.45 -15.90
CA ARG A 558 -2.09 -0.82 -16.22
C ARG A 558 -2.01 -1.76 -17.42
N LEU A 559 -2.92 -2.74 -17.51
CA LEU A 559 -2.99 -3.69 -18.59
C LEU A 559 -3.37 -3.03 -19.93
N GLU A 560 -4.32 -2.10 -19.91
CA GLU A 560 -4.69 -1.30 -21.09
C GLU A 560 -3.51 -0.46 -21.60
N ALA A 561 -2.76 0.16 -20.68
CA ALA A 561 -1.54 0.90 -21.02
C ALA A 561 -0.48 -0.02 -21.66
N ALA A 562 -0.24 -1.19 -21.08
CA ALA A 562 0.70 -2.17 -21.62
C ALA A 562 0.24 -2.74 -22.97
N ALA A 563 -1.05 -3.06 -23.11
CA ALA A 563 -1.64 -3.50 -24.37
C ALA A 563 -1.44 -2.45 -25.48
N SER A 564 -1.60 -1.17 -25.14
CA SER A 564 -1.33 -0.07 -26.06
C SER A 564 0.16 0.03 -26.43
N ASP A 565 1.09 -0.11 -25.48
CA ASP A 565 2.54 -0.07 -25.78
C ASP A 565 2.97 -1.22 -26.71
N VAL A 566 2.51 -2.43 -26.41
CA VAL A 566 2.79 -3.64 -27.21
C VAL A 566 2.18 -3.52 -28.60
N ALA A 567 0.97 -2.95 -28.72
CA ALA A 567 0.35 -2.67 -30.01
C ALA A 567 1.16 -1.65 -30.83
N ASN A 568 1.64 -0.58 -30.21
CA ASN A 568 2.50 0.41 -30.87
C ASN A 568 3.81 -0.23 -31.36
N LYS A 569 4.45 -1.08 -30.54
CA LYS A 569 5.66 -1.82 -30.92
C LYS A 569 5.42 -2.80 -32.06
N ARG A 570 4.30 -3.54 -32.04
CA ARG A 570 3.88 -4.41 -33.15
C ARG A 570 3.84 -3.64 -34.47
N ASP A 571 3.22 -2.47 -34.47
CA ASP A 571 3.03 -1.64 -35.65
C ASP A 571 4.35 -1.05 -36.14
N LEU A 572 5.20 -0.57 -35.23
CA LEU A 572 6.56 -0.12 -35.53
C LEU A 572 7.41 -1.21 -36.18
N PHE A 573 7.41 -2.43 -35.64
CA PHE A 573 8.18 -3.54 -36.22
C PHE A 573 7.61 -3.99 -37.57
N ALA A 574 6.28 -4.01 -37.71
CA ALA A 574 5.63 -4.30 -38.98
C ALA A 574 5.99 -3.26 -40.06
N GLU A 575 5.99 -1.97 -39.71
CA GLU A 575 6.36 -0.88 -40.61
C GLU A 575 7.86 -0.92 -40.97
N ALA A 576 8.73 -1.18 -39.99
CA ALA A 576 10.17 -1.33 -40.21
C ALA A 576 10.47 -2.51 -41.14
N ALA A 577 9.85 -3.66 -40.91
CA ALA A 577 9.97 -4.84 -41.77
C ALA A 577 9.48 -4.56 -43.20
N SER A 578 8.35 -3.86 -43.34
CA SER A 578 7.82 -3.43 -44.64
C SER A 578 8.77 -2.48 -45.35
N THR A 579 9.33 -1.50 -44.64
CA THR A 579 10.24 -0.49 -45.21
C THR A 579 11.53 -1.13 -45.73
N ILE A 580 12.11 -2.08 -44.98
CA ILE A 580 13.29 -2.83 -45.43
C ILE A 580 12.95 -3.61 -46.70
N ARG A 581 11.81 -4.32 -46.72
CA ARG A 581 11.35 -5.06 -47.89
C ARG A 581 11.18 -4.16 -49.11
N ASP A 582 10.60 -2.98 -48.95
CA ASP A 582 10.39 -2.02 -50.04
C ASP A 582 11.71 -1.44 -50.57
N ILE A 583 12.67 -1.12 -49.69
CA ILE A 583 14.02 -0.67 -50.08
C ILE A 583 14.74 -1.78 -50.85
N ASP A 584 14.64 -3.02 -50.36
CA ASP A 584 15.23 -4.20 -50.97
C ASP A 584 14.69 -4.44 -52.38
N VAL A 585 13.37 -4.38 -52.55
CA VAL A 585 12.72 -4.46 -53.86
C VAL A 585 13.16 -3.31 -54.77
N ALA A 586 13.19 -2.07 -54.28
CA ALA A 586 13.60 -0.90 -55.07
C ALA A 586 15.05 -1.00 -55.58
N GLN A 587 15.97 -1.49 -54.73
CA GLN A 587 17.35 -1.71 -55.11
C GLN A 587 17.52 -2.85 -56.11
N GLU A 588 16.76 -3.94 -55.95
CA GLU A 588 16.82 -5.08 -56.86
C GLU A 588 16.23 -4.71 -58.24
N VAL A 589 15.19 -3.88 -58.28
CA VAL A 589 14.69 -3.25 -59.53
C VAL A 589 15.77 -2.37 -60.17
N ALA A 590 16.49 -1.57 -59.39
CA ALA A 590 17.59 -0.74 -59.94
C ALA A 590 18.74 -1.60 -60.48
N SER A 591 19.07 -2.71 -59.81
CA SER A 591 20.04 -3.70 -60.28
C SER A 591 19.59 -4.36 -61.58
N LEU A 592 18.31 -4.76 -61.67
CA LEU A 592 17.71 -5.33 -62.87
C LEU A 592 17.88 -4.39 -64.07
N VAL A 593 17.53 -3.11 -63.90
CA VAL A 593 17.69 -2.10 -64.95
C VAL A 593 19.15 -1.96 -65.36
N ARG A 594 20.08 -1.89 -64.40
CA ARG A 594 21.52 -1.82 -64.68
C ARG A 594 22.01 -3.04 -65.46
N GLN A 595 21.64 -4.25 -65.03
CA GLN A 595 22.06 -5.49 -65.68
C GLN A 595 21.47 -5.63 -67.09
N GLN A 596 20.23 -5.18 -67.29
CA GLN A 596 19.61 -5.14 -68.61
C GLN A 596 20.35 -4.19 -69.56
N VAL A 597 20.69 -2.98 -69.10
CA VAL A 597 21.50 -2.02 -69.87
C VAL A 597 22.89 -2.56 -70.20
N LEU A 598 23.56 -3.21 -69.24
CA LEU A 598 24.88 -3.81 -69.44
C LEU A 598 24.83 -4.97 -70.44
N ARG A 599 23.83 -5.84 -70.33
CA ARG A 599 23.60 -6.94 -71.27
C ARG A 599 23.37 -6.40 -72.68
N ASP A 600 22.47 -5.44 -72.83
CA ASP A 600 22.12 -4.87 -74.13
C ASP A 600 23.33 -4.11 -74.74
N SER A 601 24.15 -3.45 -73.90
CA SER A 601 25.42 -2.82 -74.31
C SER A 601 26.48 -3.84 -74.74
N SER A 602 26.63 -4.95 -74.01
CA SER A 602 27.58 -6.02 -74.35
C SER A 602 27.19 -6.76 -75.63
N VAL A 603 25.89 -6.99 -75.85
CA VAL A 603 25.35 -7.51 -77.12
C VAL A 603 25.62 -6.54 -78.27
N ALA A 604 25.39 -5.24 -78.07
CA ALA A 604 25.70 -4.22 -79.06
C ALA A 604 27.21 -4.14 -79.38
N LEU A 605 28.08 -4.22 -78.37
CA LEU A 605 29.54 -4.26 -78.56
C LEU A 605 30.01 -5.53 -79.27
N GLN A 606 29.35 -6.67 -79.04
CA GLN A 606 29.61 -7.91 -79.77
C GLN A 606 29.21 -7.80 -81.25
N ALA A 607 28.09 -7.12 -81.53
CA ALA A 607 27.66 -6.80 -82.89
C ALA A 607 28.62 -5.82 -83.60
N VAL A 608 29.12 -4.78 -82.91
CA VAL A 608 30.10 -3.84 -83.45
C VAL A 608 31.47 -4.51 -83.66
N GLY A 609 31.94 -5.30 -82.70
CA GLY A 609 33.19 -6.05 -82.83
C GLY A 609 33.16 -7.08 -83.96
N SER A 610 32.02 -7.71 -84.23
CA SER A 610 31.87 -8.62 -85.37
C SER A 610 31.80 -7.89 -86.72
N LEU A 611 31.25 -6.67 -86.78
CA LEU A 611 31.31 -5.80 -87.97
C LEU A 611 32.75 -5.38 -88.30
N ASP A 612 33.54 -4.96 -87.30
CA ASP A 612 34.94 -4.54 -87.48
C ASP A 612 35.87 -5.73 -87.77
N ALA A 613 35.61 -6.91 -87.18
CA ALA A 613 36.28 -8.16 -87.52
C ALA A 613 36.06 -8.54 -88.98
N ASN A 614 34.83 -8.41 -89.49
CA ASN A 614 34.51 -8.67 -90.89
C ASN A 614 35.19 -7.65 -91.81
N LEU A 615 35.34 -6.40 -91.39
CA LEU A 615 36.07 -5.37 -92.13
C LEU A 615 37.56 -5.70 -92.23
N VAL A 616 38.21 -6.08 -91.11
CA VAL A 616 39.61 -6.52 -91.07
C VAL A 616 39.83 -7.83 -91.85
N TYR A 617 38.89 -8.78 -91.76
CA TYR A 617 38.94 -10.03 -92.54
C TYR A 617 38.77 -9.77 -94.05
N SER A 618 37.95 -8.78 -94.43
CA SER A 618 37.81 -8.35 -95.84
C SER A 618 39.06 -7.64 -96.38
N LEU A 619 39.76 -6.87 -95.54
CA LEU A 619 41.04 -6.24 -95.87
C LEU A 619 42.19 -7.24 -95.95
N TYR A 620 42.18 -8.30 -95.12
CA TYR A 620 43.20 -9.36 -95.13
C TYR A 620 43.03 -10.34 -96.30
N ASN A 621 41.79 -10.59 -96.75
CA ASN A 621 41.51 -11.40 -97.95
C ASN A 621 41.54 -10.60 -99.26
N GLY A 622 41.83 -9.29 -99.19
CA GLY A 622 41.93 -8.38 -100.33
C GLY A 622 43.35 -8.02 -100.77
N LEU A 623 44.39 -8.63 -100.17
CA LEU A 623 45.81 -8.45 -100.52
C LEU A 623 46.41 -9.67 -101.20
#